data_AF-A0A1M6GCZ3-F1
#
_entry.id   AF-A0A1M6GCZ3-F1
#
_cell.length_a   1.000
_cell.length_b   1.000
_cell.length_c   1.000
_cell.angle_alpha   90.00
_cell.angle_beta   90.00
_cell.angle_gamma   90.00
#
_symmetry.space_group_name_H-M   'P 1'
#
loop_
_entity.id
_entity.type
_entity.pdbx_description
1 polymer ?
#
loop_
_entity_poly.entity_id
_entity_poly.type
_entity_poly.pdbx_seq_one_letter_code
_entity_poly.pdbx_strand_id
1 'polypeptide(L)'
;MLNHRKAVQEGRDDAKWIYNSACGNLLFTYVQLTEEDLDFFENLPISFDYKKPGYPTIKCCHGSPVKANERISLDGEDARKWFEKIDANYLLCGHTHYPGEYSYDNKHYYNSGSVGIAINDAGLAQCIILEDITIDGKKEWKPTFLKIPFDNKKVVCDIVESGLLEKAPWFINTNIQVLLTGEDNSFEMVAHAAQLAEEAGETWPLVDDKYLPLRLRNSMSQITGKSTDY
;
A
#
# COMPACT_ATOMS: atom_id res chain seq x y z
N MET A 1 -12.61 1.87 3.33
CA MET A 1 -13.71 0.95 3.64
C MET A 1 -14.74 1.64 4.51
N LEU A 2 -14.35 2.11 5.70
CA LEU A 2 -15.25 2.76 6.67
C LEU A 2 -15.96 4.01 6.12
N ASN A 3 -15.25 4.88 5.40
CA ASN A 3 -15.85 6.05 4.75
C ASN A 3 -16.93 5.65 3.73
N HIS A 4 -16.75 4.55 3.01
CA HIS A 4 -17.73 4.02 2.07
C HIS A 4 -18.95 3.46 2.81
N ARG A 5 -18.75 2.65 3.87
CA ARG A 5 -19.83 2.15 4.76
C ARG A 5 -20.69 3.30 5.26
N LYS A 6 -20.06 4.36 5.77
CA LYS A 6 -20.72 5.57 6.26
C LYS A 6 -21.50 6.29 5.15
N ALA A 7 -20.90 6.47 3.96
CA ALA A 7 -21.59 7.08 2.83
C ALA A 7 -22.82 6.27 2.38
N VAL A 8 -22.75 4.94 2.41
CA VAL A 8 -23.90 4.06 2.13
C VAL A 8 -25.00 4.23 3.16
N GLN A 9 -24.68 4.19 4.45
CA GLN A 9 -25.63 4.36 5.55
C GLN A 9 -26.30 5.74 5.54
N GLU A 10 -25.55 6.78 5.18
CA GLU A 10 -26.04 8.17 5.10
C GLU A 10 -26.74 8.50 3.77
N GLY A 11 -26.75 7.57 2.80
CA GLY A 11 -27.33 7.82 1.48
C GLY A 11 -26.58 8.86 0.63
N ARG A 12 -25.28 9.07 0.88
CA ARG A 12 -24.45 10.05 0.16
C ARG A 12 -23.83 9.45 -1.10
N ASP A 13 -24.51 9.62 -2.24
CA ASP A 13 -24.09 9.05 -3.52
C ASP A 13 -22.76 9.60 -4.04
N ASP A 14 -22.45 10.87 -3.74
CA ASP A 14 -21.22 11.57 -4.12
C ASP A 14 -19.96 11.00 -3.46
N ALA A 15 -20.12 10.29 -2.34
CA ALA A 15 -19.02 9.71 -1.56
C ALA A 15 -18.91 8.18 -1.70
N LYS A 16 -19.78 7.56 -2.50
CA LYS A 16 -19.73 6.12 -2.77
C LYS A 16 -18.65 5.80 -3.81
N TRP A 17 -18.04 4.64 -3.64
CA TRP A 17 -17.20 4.05 -4.66
C TRP A 17 -18.07 3.39 -5.71
N ILE A 18 -17.58 3.41 -6.94
CA ILE A 18 -18.18 2.76 -8.09
C ILE A 18 -17.13 1.83 -8.72
N TYR A 19 -17.58 0.89 -9.55
CA TYR A 19 -16.64 0.09 -10.34
C TYR A 19 -16.06 0.94 -11.46
N ASN A 20 -14.83 1.36 -11.25
CA ASN A 20 -13.97 2.03 -12.21
C ASN A 20 -12.50 1.77 -11.87
N SER A 21 -11.59 2.21 -12.73
CA SER A 21 -10.15 2.03 -12.52
C SER A 21 -9.59 2.64 -11.24
N ALA A 22 -10.20 3.68 -10.68
CA ALA A 22 -9.63 4.46 -9.58
C ALA A 22 -10.03 3.95 -8.19
N CYS A 23 -11.25 3.42 -8.03
CA CYS A 23 -11.75 2.95 -6.73
C CYS A 23 -12.47 1.60 -6.78
N GLY A 24 -12.59 0.98 -7.95
CA GLY A 24 -13.32 -0.28 -8.11
C GLY A 24 -12.69 -1.46 -7.39
N ASN A 25 -11.37 -1.46 -7.14
CA ASN A 25 -10.71 -2.46 -6.31
C ASN A 25 -11.15 -2.35 -4.85
N LEU A 26 -11.32 -1.12 -4.36
CA LEU A 26 -11.78 -0.86 -3.00
C LEU A 26 -13.23 -1.30 -2.83
N LEU A 27 -14.08 -1.03 -3.83
CA LEU A 27 -15.46 -1.52 -3.85
C LEU A 27 -15.51 -3.06 -3.93
N PHE A 28 -14.70 -3.67 -4.81
CA PHE A 28 -14.58 -5.12 -4.95
C PHE A 28 -14.17 -5.79 -3.63
N THR A 29 -13.20 -5.23 -2.91
CA THR A 29 -12.85 -5.72 -1.58
C THR A 29 -14.01 -5.51 -0.61
N TYR A 30 -14.68 -4.35 -0.64
CA TYR A 30 -15.72 -4.00 0.35
C TYR A 30 -16.90 -4.95 0.31
N VAL A 31 -17.38 -5.30 -0.90
CA VAL A 31 -18.53 -6.21 -1.05
C VAL A 31 -18.24 -7.65 -0.62
N GLN A 32 -16.98 -7.98 -0.34
CA GLN A 32 -16.58 -9.30 0.16
C GLN A 32 -16.37 -9.33 1.68
N LEU A 33 -16.33 -8.17 2.34
CA LEU A 33 -16.15 -8.08 3.78
C LEU A 33 -17.50 -8.27 4.50
N THR A 34 -17.45 -8.98 5.62
CA THR A 34 -18.57 -9.08 6.55
C THR A 34 -18.60 -7.87 7.49
N GLU A 35 -19.70 -7.71 8.24
CA GLU A 35 -19.77 -6.69 9.29
C GLU A 35 -18.69 -6.91 10.37
N GLU A 36 -18.36 -8.16 10.69
CA GLU A 36 -17.29 -8.50 11.65
C GLU A 36 -15.91 -8.03 11.14
N ASP A 37 -15.62 -8.23 9.85
CA ASP A 37 -14.38 -7.73 9.23
C ASP A 37 -14.31 -6.20 9.29
N LEU A 38 -15.43 -5.52 8.99
CA LEU A 38 -15.50 -4.05 9.02
C LEU A 38 -15.33 -3.51 10.44
N ASP A 39 -15.97 -4.14 11.42
CA ASP A 39 -15.83 -3.79 12.84
C ASP A 39 -14.39 -4.05 13.32
N PHE A 40 -13.72 -5.11 12.85
CA PHE A 40 -12.30 -5.34 13.12
C PHE A 40 -11.44 -4.18 12.59
N PHE A 41 -11.60 -3.78 11.33
CA PHE A 41 -10.83 -2.67 10.75
C PHE A 41 -11.13 -1.32 11.41
N GLU A 42 -12.36 -1.11 11.88
CA GLU A 42 -12.75 0.11 12.61
C GLU A 42 -12.07 0.23 13.98
N ASN A 43 -11.78 -0.89 14.62
CA ASN A 43 -11.10 -0.93 15.92
C ASN A 43 -9.57 -0.85 15.82
N LEU A 44 -8.98 -0.90 14.62
CA LEU A 44 -7.52 -0.78 14.47
C LEU A 44 -7.07 0.67 14.69
N PRO A 45 -6.08 0.91 15.56
CA PRO A 45 -5.56 2.26 15.77
C PRO A 45 -4.72 2.72 14.59
N ILE A 46 -4.68 4.03 14.34
CA ILE A 46 -3.78 4.62 13.32
C ILE A 46 -2.31 4.36 13.66
N SER A 47 -1.98 4.37 14.96
CA SER A 47 -0.66 4.01 15.47
C SER A 47 -0.75 3.43 16.87
N PHE A 48 0.28 2.68 17.27
CA PHE A 48 0.42 2.17 18.64
C PHE A 48 1.89 2.15 19.04
N ASP A 49 2.15 2.07 20.35
CA ASP A 49 3.50 1.88 20.89
C ASP A 49 3.71 0.43 21.30
N TYR A 50 4.70 -0.21 20.69
CA TYR A 50 5.23 -1.46 21.21
C TYR A 50 6.21 -1.14 22.34
N LYS A 51 5.85 -1.59 23.56
CA LYS A 51 6.63 -1.37 24.79
C LYS A 51 6.99 -2.71 25.41
N LYS A 52 8.28 -2.89 25.72
CA LYS A 52 8.81 -4.04 26.44
C LYS A 52 9.74 -3.53 27.57
N PRO A 53 9.54 -3.92 28.84
CA PRO A 53 10.37 -3.43 29.93
C PRO A 53 11.86 -3.65 29.69
N GLY A 54 12.66 -2.58 29.82
CA GLY A 54 14.10 -2.61 29.56
C GLY A 54 14.50 -2.46 28.08
N TYR A 55 13.55 -2.19 27.18
CA TYR A 55 13.78 -1.98 25.76
C TYR A 55 13.28 -0.61 25.31
N PRO A 56 13.90 -0.03 24.27
CA PRO A 56 13.39 1.20 23.68
C PRO A 56 12.03 0.98 23.01
N THR A 57 11.17 1.99 23.10
CA THR A 57 9.81 1.95 22.52
C THR A 57 9.87 2.03 20.99
N ILE A 58 9.01 1.26 20.32
CA ILE A 58 8.77 1.37 18.88
C ILE A 58 7.40 1.99 18.66
N LYS A 59 7.35 3.13 17.96
CA LYS A 59 6.11 3.68 17.40
C LYS A 59 5.80 2.95 16.10
N CYS A 60 4.68 2.24 16.04
CA CYS A 60 4.23 1.48 14.87
C CYS A 60 3.04 2.19 14.20
N CYS A 61 3.07 2.36 12.88
CA CYS A 61 1.98 2.90 12.09
C CYS A 61 2.03 2.41 10.63
N HIS A 62 0.96 2.55 9.84
CA HIS A 62 1.01 2.22 8.42
C HIS A 62 1.78 3.28 7.61
N GLY A 63 1.26 4.51 7.57
CA GLY A 63 1.88 5.67 6.93
C GLY A 63 2.64 6.54 7.94
N SER A 64 1.89 7.39 8.66
CA SER A 64 2.42 8.18 9.78
C SER A 64 1.68 7.90 11.09
N PRO A 65 2.23 8.34 12.25
CA PRO A 65 1.59 8.16 13.55
C PRO A 65 0.19 8.75 13.70
N VAL A 66 -0.22 9.68 12.83
CA VAL A 66 -1.53 10.36 12.89
C VAL A 66 -2.40 10.13 11.64
N LYS A 67 -1.82 9.65 10.53
CA LYS A 67 -2.54 9.46 9.28
C LYS A 67 -2.04 8.24 8.52
N ALA A 68 -2.93 7.28 8.28
CA ALA A 68 -2.58 6.03 7.64
C ALA A 68 -2.07 6.17 6.20
N ASN A 69 -2.51 7.19 5.45
CA ASN A 69 -2.11 7.41 4.05
C ASN A 69 -1.09 8.54 3.85
N GLU A 70 -0.41 8.96 4.92
CA GLU A 70 0.72 9.89 4.82
C GLU A 70 1.99 9.12 4.48
N ARG A 71 2.76 9.64 3.52
CA ARG A 71 4.01 9.05 3.07
C ARG A 71 5.17 9.55 3.93
N ILE A 72 5.97 8.61 4.45
CA ILE A 72 7.26 8.90 5.09
C ILE A 72 8.35 8.26 4.24
N SER A 73 9.05 9.07 3.46
CA SER A 73 10.13 8.61 2.58
C SER A 73 11.39 8.21 3.36
N LEU A 74 12.20 7.33 2.76
CA LEU A 74 13.49 6.90 3.31
C LEU A 74 14.64 7.90 3.08
N ASP A 75 14.37 9.06 2.48
CA ASP A 75 15.32 10.17 2.32
C ASP A 75 15.61 10.91 3.64
N GLY A 76 14.79 10.67 4.66
CA GLY A 76 15.00 11.09 6.04
C GLY A 76 14.38 12.42 6.42
N GLU A 77 13.93 13.26 5.47
CA GLU A 77 13.35 14.57 5.82
C GLU A 77 12.05 14.42 6.61
N ASP A 78 11.14 13.58 6.13
CA ASP A 78 9.86 13.34 6.80
C ASP A 78 10.04 12.53 8.09
N ALA A 79 10.96 11.57 8.09
CA ALA A 79 11.29 10.79 9.28
C ALA A 79 11.80 11.71 10.41
N ARG A 80 12.65 12.71 10.10
CA ARG A 80 13.12 13.71 11.08
C ARG A 80 11.98 14.54 11.67
N LYS A 81 11.05 15.03 10.85
CA LYS A 81 9.87 15.77 11.34
C LYS A 81 9.04 14.93 12.31
N TRP A 82 8.98 13.62 12.09
CA TRP A 82 8.26 12.69 12.98
C TRP A 82 9.05 12.37 14.25
N PHE A 83 10.37 12.22 14.15
CA PHE A 83 11.25 12.03 15.29
C PHE A 83 11.17 13.14 16.34
N GLU A 84 10.91 14.38 15.94
CA GLU A 84 10.69 15.52 16.85
C GLU A 84 9.33 15.46 17.57
N LYS A 85 8.35 14.76 17.00
CA LYS A 85 6.96 14.72 17.48
C LYS A 85 6.64 13.48 18.31
N ILE A 86 7.45 12.42 18.19
CA ILE A 86 7.22 11.15 18.89
C ILE A 86 8.19 10.99 20.07
N ASP A 87 7.65 10.48 21.16
CA ASP A 87 8.42 10.00 22.32
C ASP A 87 8.84 8.53 22.12
N ALA A 88 9.57 8.29 21.03
CA ALA A 88 10.13 6.97 20.70
C ALA A 88 11.46 7.13 19.97
N ASN A 89 12.34 6.14 20.14
CA ASN A 89 13.58 6.03 19.38
C ASN A 89 13.35 5.33 18.04
N TYR A 90 12.34 4.48 17.94
CA TYR A 90 12.09 3.69 16.74
C TYR A 90 10.74 4.04 16.14
N LEU A 91 10.71 4.26 14.84
CA LEU A 91 9.53 4.41 14.01
C LEU A 91 9.49 3.24 13.04
N LEU A 92 8.44 2.43 13.09
CA LEU A 92 8.21 1.32 12.17
C LEU A 92 6.99 1.65 11.31
N CYS A 93 7.20 1.79 10.00
CA CYS A 93 6.15 2.03 9.02
C CYS A 93 6.10 0.97 7.92
N GLY A 94 5.04 1.05 7.10
CA GLY A 94 4.93 0.41 5.80
C GLY A 94 4.59 1.46 4.75
N HIS A 95 3.45 1.29 4.08
CA HIS A 95 2.81 2.23 3.15
C HIS A 95 3.56 2.53 1.84
N THR A 96 4.86 2.81 1.88
CA THR A 96 5.66 3.13 0.68
C THR A 96 6.04 1.89 -0.12
N HIS A 97 5.99 0.70 0.50
CA HIS A 97 6.39 -0.58 -0.07
C HIS A 97 7.87 -0.67 -0.46
N TYR A 98 8.72 0.24 0.03
CA TYR A 98 10.17 0.15 -0.13
C TYR A 98 10.81 -0.26 1.20
N PRO A 99 11.39 -1.47 1.31
CA PRO A 99 12.07 -1.88 2.53
C PRO A 99 13.33 -1.04 2.71
N GLY A 100 13.61 -0.64 3.94
CA GLY A 100 14.83 0.06 4.25
C GLY A 100 14.85 0.66 5.63
N GLU A 101 15.97 1.28 5.94
CA GLU A 101 16.18 1.95 7.21
C GLU A 101 16.80 3.33 7.02
N TYR A 102 16.49 4.20 7.97
CA TYR A 102 17.08 5.53 8.09
C TYR A 102 17.36 5.81 9.57
N SER A 103 18.54 6.36 9.88
CA SER A 103 18.92 6.68 11.26
C SER A 103 19.37 8.12 11.41
N TYR A 104 18.97 8.77 12.50
CA TYR A 104 19.33 10.15 12.84
C TYR A 104 19.29 10.35 14.37
N ASP A 105 20.40 10.80 14.96
CA ASP A 105 20.51 11.13 16.40
C ASP A 105 19.89 10.08 17.35
N ASN A 106 20.34 8.83 17.22
CA ASN A 106 19.86 7.67 17.99
C ASN A 106 18.35 7.37 17.82
N LYS A 107 17.75 7.86 16.73
CA LYS A 107 16.43 7.49 16.27
C LYS A 107 16.52 6.74 14.95
N HIS A 108 15.63 5.77 14.78
CA HIS A 108 15.66 4.82 13.69
C HIS A 108 14.27 4.72 13.07
N TYR A 109 14.23 4.81 11.74
CA TYR A 109 13.05 4.60 10.94
C TYR A 109 13.27 3.31 10.16
N TYR A 110 12.35 2.37 10.31
CA TYR A 110 12.32 1.12 9.55
C TYR A 110 11.05 1.08 8.72
N ASN A 111 11.21 0.76 7.44
CA ASN A 111 10.10 0.43 6.56
C ASN A 111 10.17 -1.06 6.24
N SER A 112 9.12 -1.82 6.53
CA SER A 112 9.13 -3.27 6.31
C SER A 112 9.11 -3.69 4.83
N GLY A 113 8.85 -2.75 3.92
CA GLY A 113 8.47 -3.07 2.55
C GLY A 113 7.04 -3.60 2.49
N SER A 114 6.75 -4.45 1.49
CA SER A 114 5.41 -5.02 1.28
C SER A 114 5.45 -6.52 1.02
N VAL A 115 4.53 -7.25 1.67
CA VAL A 115 4.35 -8.69 1.43
C VAL A 115 3.64 -8.94 0.10
N GLY A 116 2.61 -8.14 -0.22
CA GLY A 116 1.72 -8.38 -1.36
C GLY A 116 2.06 -7.60 -2.63
N ILE A 117 2.70 -6.43 -2.51
CA ILE A 117 3.08 -5.56 -3.64
C ILE A 117 4.52 -5.07 -3.39
N ALA A 118 5.47 -6.01 -3.50
CA ALA A 118 6.88 -5.78 -3.23
C ALA A 118 7.56 -5.04 -4.37
N ILE A 119 7.75 -3.72 -4.23
CA ILE A 119 8.40 -2.92 -5.27
C ILE A 119 9.88 -3.29 -5.36
N ASN A 120 10.40 -3.40 -6.58
CA ASN A 120 11.74 -3.84 -6.99
C ASN A 120 12.07 -5.32 -6.77
N ASP A 121 11.12 -6.13 -6.29
CA ASP A 121 11.37 -7.52 -5.88
C ASP A 121 10.29 -8.49 -6.39
N ALA A 122 10.15 -8.60 -7.71
CA ALA A 122 9.16 -9.46 -8.36
C ALA A 122 9.20 -10.90 -7.82
N GLY A 123 8.03 -11.43 -7.43
CA GLY A 123 7.91 -12.81 -6.92
C GLY A 123 8.45 -13.02 -5.50
N LEU A 124 8.82 -11.96 -4.79
CA LEU A 124 9.31 -12.03 -3.42
C LEU A 124 8.44 -11.17 -2.51
N ALA A 125 8.04 -11.69 -1.36
CA ALA A 125 7.46 -10.91 -0.28
C ALA A 125 8.58 -10.22 0.51
N GLN A 126 8.42 -8.95 0.85
CA GLN A 126 9.33 -8.20 1.71
C GLN A 126 8.78 -8.15 3.14
N CYS A 127 9.64 -8.44 4.11
CA CYS A 127 9.33 -8.27 5.53
C CYS A 127 10.61 -8.05 6.34
N ILE A 128 10.46 -7.81 7.64
CA ILE A 128 11.58 -7.67 8.56
C ILE A 128 11.42 -8.58 9.77
N ILE A 129 12.54 -9.05 10.29
CA ILE A 129 12.65 -9.54 11.67
C ILE A 129 13.35 -8.45 12.47
N LEU A 130 12.77 -8.06 13.61
CA LEU A 130 13.42 -7.18 14.58
C LEU A 130 14.01 -8.04 15.70
N GLU A 131 15.33 -8.00 15.83
CA GLU A 131 16.06 -8.71 16.88
C GLU A 131 16.53 -7.71 17.93
N ASP A 132 16.58 -8.13 19.20
CA ASP A 132 17.23 -7.32 20.20
C ASP A 132 18.73 -7.54 20.26
N ILE A 133 19.46 -6.42 20.25
CA ILE A 133 20.91 -6.41 20.43
C ILE A 133 21.27 -5.59 21.66
N THR A 134 22.52 -5.72 22.10
CA THR A 134 23.04 -4.92 23.22
C THR A 134 24.27 -4.16 22.75
N ILE A 135 24.21 -2.83 22.84
CA ILE A 135 25.33 -1.92 22.53
C ILE A 135 25.60 -1.11 23.80
N ASP A 136 26.85 -1.12 24.28
CA ASP A 136 27.27 -0.41 25.49
C ASP A 136 26.35 -0.64 26.71
N GLY A 137 25.87 -1.88 26.88
CA GLY A 137 24.97 -2.28 27.97
C GLY A 137 23.51 -1.84 27.81
N LYS A 138 23.14 -1.19 26.71
CA LYS A 138 21.77 -0.77 26.39
C LYS A 138 21.14 -1.69 25.35
N LYS A 139 19.84 -1.95 25.49
CA LYS A 139 19.06 -2.70 24.50
C LYS A 139 18.70 -1.80 23.33
N GLU A 140 18.83 -2.36 22.12
CA GLU A 140 18.46 -1.73 20.86
C GLU A 140 17.75 -2.73 19.95
N TRP A 141 16.98 -2.24 18.98
CA TRP A 141 16.36 -3.06 17.95
C TRP A 141 17.18 -3.02 16.68
N LYS A 142 17.46 -4.19 16.11
CA LYS A 142 18.15 -4.32 14.83
C LYS A 142 17.25 -5.02 13.81
N PRO A 143 17.02 -4.42 12.63
CA PRO A 143 16.26 -5.06 11.57
C PRO A 143 17.13 -6.02 10.76
N THR A 144 16.54 -7.16 10.41
CA THR A 144 16.99 -8.05 9.35
C THR A 144 15.91 -8.05 8.27
N PHE A 145 16.23 -7.51 7.09
CA PHE A 145 15.32 -7.48 5.94
C PHE A 145 15.32 -8.82 5.22
N LEU A 146 14.12 -9.35 5.00
CA LEU A 146 13.91 -10.65 4.37
C LEU A 146 13.19 -10.49 3.04
N LYS A 147 13.51 -11.42 2.14
CA LYS A 147 12.81 -11.64 0.88
C LYS A 147 12.38 -13.09 0.80
N ILE A 148 11.09 -13.34 0.74
CA ILE A 148 10.52 -14.69 0.81
C ILE A 148 9.82 -15.00 -0.53
N PRO A 149 10.25 -16.01 -1.30
CA PRO A 149 9.65 -16.29 -2.60
C PRO A 149 8.21 -16.80 -2.47
N PHE A 150 7.36 -16.39 -3.41
CA PHE A 150 6.01 -16.91 -3.58
C PHE A 150 5.65 -17.03 -5.07
N ASP A 151 4.58 -17.77 -5.38
CA ASP A 151 4.09 -17.93 -6.74
C ASP A 151 3.29 -16.69 -7.19
N ASN A 152 3.99 -15.66 -7.66
CA ASN A 152 3.38 -14.43 -8.17
C ASN A 152 2.50 -14.67 -9.40
N LYS A 153 2.81 -15.67 -10.23
CA LYS A 153 1.98 -16.01 -11.40
C LYS A 153 0.65 -16.56 -10.96
N LYS A 154 0.63 -17.43 -9.94
CA LYS A 154 -0.62 -17.89 -9.34
C LYS A 154 -1.45 -16.72 -8.79
N VAL A 155 -0.82 -15.76 -8.10
CA VAL A 155 -1.53 -14.57 -7.60
C VAL A 155 -2.15 -13.76 -8.75
N VAL A 156 -1.43 -13.58 -9.86
CA VAL A 156 -1.97 -12.92 -11.06
C VAL A 156 -3.14 -13.70 -11.65
N CYS A 157 -3.07 -15.02 -11.72
CA CYS A 157 -4.21 -15.85 -12.13
C CYS A 157 -5.41 -15.67 -11.20
N ASP A 158 -5.21 -15.70 -9.89
CA ASP A 158 -6.28 -15.53 -8.90
C ASP A 158 -6.94 -14.12 -9.02
N ILE A 159 -6.14 -13.08 -9.30
CA ILE A 159 -6.65 -11.72 -9.58
C ILE A 159 -7.58 -11.70 -10.81
N VAL A 160 -7.18 -12.37 -11.90
CA VAL A 160 -7.99 -12.43 -13.12
C VAL A 160 -9.24 -13.29 -12.92
N GLU A 161 -9.09 -14.48 -12.34
CA GLU A 161 -10.20 -15.42 -12.13
C GLU A 161 -11.25 -14.88 -11.15
N SER A 162 -10.84 -14.07 -10.17
CA SER A 162 -11.77 -13.43 -9.22
C SER A 162 -12.60 -12.29 -9.83
N GLY A 163 -12.26 -11.83 -11.04
CA GLY A 163 -12.93 -10.69 -11.67
C GLY A 163 -12.43 -9.32 -11.19
N LEU A 164 -11.38 -9.28 -10.33
CA LEU A 164 -10.87 -8.04 -9.74
C LEU A 164 -10.29 -7.11 -10.81
N LEU A 165 -9.61 -7.67 -11.81
CA LEU A 165 -9.05 -6.88 -12.91
C LEU A 165 -10.15 -6.10 -13.64
N GLU A 166 -11.27 -6.73 -13.94
CA GLU A 166 -12.40 -6.10 -14.64
C GLU A 166 -13.06 -4.99 -13.80
N LYS A 167 -12.95 -5.06 -12.47
CA LYS A 167 -13.53 -4.06 -11.57
C LYS A 167 -12.66 -2.82 -11.39
N ALA A 168 -11.35 -2.92 -11.56
CA ALA A 168 -10.43 -1.78 -11.56
C ALA A 168 -9.24 -2.02 -12.50
N PRO A 169 -9.47 -2.00 -13.82
CA PRO A 169 -8.51 -2.49 -14.81
C PRO A 169 -7.13 -1.89 -14.68
N TRP A 170 -7.06 -0.58 -14.48
CA TRP A 170 -5.80 0.11 -14.49
C TRP A 170 -5.01 -0.04 -13.19
N PHE A 171 -5.64 0.22 -12.03
CA PHE A 171 -4.98 0.06 -10.74
C PHE A 171 -4.55 -1.39 -10.48
N ILE A 172 -5.33 -2.35 -10.96
CA ILE A 172 -4.99 -3.76 -10.85
C ILE A 172 -3.91 -4.16 -11.85
N ASN A 173 -3.91 -3.62 -13.07
CA ASN A 173 -2.79 -3.84 -13.99
C ASN A 173 -1.47 -3.28 -13.47
N THR A 174 -1.45 -2.14 -12.76
CA THR A 174 -0.21 -1.64 -12.13
C THR A 174 0.27 -2.60 -11.04
N ASN A 175 -0.64 -3.16 -10.24
CA ASN A 175 -0.28 -4.18 -9.25
C ASN A 175 0.24 -5.47 -9.90
N ILE A 176 -0.39 -5.93 -11.00
CA ILE A 176 0.09 -7.08 -11.78
C ILE A 176 1.49 -6.81 -12.34
N GLN A 177 1.76 -5.60 -12.83
CA GLN A 177 3.09 -5.22 -13.29
C GLN A 177 4.12 -5.33 -12.15
N VAL A 178 3.84 -4.75 -10.98
CA VAL A 178 4.74 -4.87 -9.81
C VAL A 178 4.94 -6.34 -9.43
N LEU A 179 3.88 -7.14 -9.39
CA LEU A 179 3.97 -8.57 -9.07
C LEU A 179 4.92 -9.32 -10.02
N LEU A 180 4.90 -8.99 -11.32
CA LEU A 180 5.63 -9.73 -12.36
C LEU A 180 7.01 -9.18 -12.68
N THR A 181 7.21 -7.86 -12.57
CA THR A 181 8.45 -7.18 -12.96
C THR A 181 9.13 -6.44 -11.81
N GLY A 182 8.40 -6.16 -10.72
CA GLY A 182 8.87 -5.35 -9.60
C GLY A 182 8.82 -3.85 -9.87
N GLU A 183 8.47 -3.43 -11.09
CA GLU A 183 8.44 -2.02 -11.46
C GLU A 183 7.11 -1.37 -11.03
N ASP A 184 7.18 -0.30 -10.25
CA ASP A 184 6.02 0.50 -9.87
C ASP A 184 5.93 1.77 -10.72
N ASN A 185 4.89 1.84 -11.55
CA ASN A 185 4.55 3.02 -12.35
C ASN A 185 3.27 3.71 -11.85
N SER A 186 2.70 3.26 -10.72
CA SER A 186 1.38 3.72 -10.25
C SER A 186 1.32 5.24 -10.08
N PHE A 187 2.36 5.87 -9.52
CA PHE A 187 2.39 7.31 -9.32
C PHE A 187 2.35 8.11 -10.63
N GLU A 188 3.22 7.78 -11.59
CA GLU A 188 3.28 8.46 -12.89
C GLU A 188 1.94 8.32 -13.62
N MET A 189 1.35 7.14 -13.50
CA MET A 189 0.07 6.86 -14.13
C MET A 189 -1.05 7.68 -13.45
N VAL A 190 -1.12 7.75 -12.11
CA VAL A 190 -2.11 8.58 -11.39
C VAL A 190 -1.95 10.06 -11.75
N ALA A 191 -0.72 10.56 -11.82
CA ALA A 191 -0.47 11.93 -12.22
C ALA A 191 -1.00 12.21 -13.64
N HIS A 192 -0.73 11.31 -14.59
CA HIS A 192 -1.21 11.45 -15.96
C HIS A 192 -2.73 11.35 -16.06
N ALA A 193 -3.35 10.44 -15.31
CA ALA A 193 -4.80 10.28 -15.24
C ALA A 193 -5.49 11.53 -14.68
N ALA A 194 -4.95 12.09 -13.59
CA ALA A 194 -5.47 13.29 -12.97
C ALA A 194 -5.39 14.49 -13.92
N GLN A 195 -4.29 14.62 -14.67
CA GLN A 195 -4.15 15.65 -15.70
C GLN A 195 -5.23 15.52 -16.79
N LEU A 196 -5.43 14.33 -17.34
CA LEU A 196 -6.43 14.11 -18.40
C LEU A 196 -7.87 14.34 -17.91
N ALA A 197 -8.14 13.99 -16.64
CA ALA A 197 -9.42 14.28 -16.00
C ALA A 197 -9.66 15.79 -15.86
N GLU A 198 -8.64 16.55 -15.45
CA GLU A 198 -8.70 18.01 -15.35
C GLU A 198 -8.96 18.65 -16.72
N GLU A 199 -8.26 18.19 -17.76
CA GLU A 199 -8.47 18.63 -19.15
C GLU A 199 -9.89 18.34 -19.67
N ALA A 200 -10.51 17.25 -19.18
CA ALA A 200 -11.88 16.86 -19.52
C ALA A 200 -12.96 17.50 -18.63
N GLY A 201 -12.59 18.18 -17.55
CA GLY A 201 -13.51 18.71 -16.54
C GLY A 201 -14.16 17.63 -15.65
N GLU A 202 -13.55 16.46 -15.54
CA GLU A 202 -14.00 15.36 -14.68
C GLU A 202 -13.39 15.44 -13.27
N THR A 203 -14.10 14.90 -12.27
CA THR A 203 -13.65 14.94 -10.87
C THR A 203 -13.08 13.60 -10.45
N TRP A 204 -11.81 13.56 -10.01
CA TRP A 204 -11.20 12.36 -9.43
C TRP A 204 -11.92 11.90 -8.14
N PRO A 205 -12.14 10.59 -7.89
CA PRO A 205 -11.77 9.42 -8.71
C PRO A 205 -12.85 8.98 -9.72
N LEU A 206 -13.85 9.83 -10.02
CA LEU A 206 -14.95 9.55 -10.96
C LEU A 206 -14.56 9.87 -12.40
N VAL A 207 -13.41 9.34 -12.85
CA VAL A 207 -12.88 9.56 -14.19
C VAL A 207 -13.24 8.39 -15.09
N ASP A 208 -13.62 8.66 -16.33
CA ASP A 208 -13.89 7.65 -17.34
C ASP A 208 -12.59 6.90 -17.72
N ASP A 209 -12.67 5.56 -17.78
CA ASP A 209 -11.55 4.68 -18.12
C ASP A 209 -10.94 5.01 -19.51
N LYS A 210 -11.67 5.70 -20.39
CA LYS A 210 -11.17 6.15 -21.71
C LYS A 210 -9.96 7.11 -21.63
N TYR A 211 -9.78 7.80 -20.50
CA TYR A 211 -8.65 8.72 -20.30
C TYR A 211 -7.40 8.04 -19.75
N LEU A 212 -7.43 6.72 -19.51
CA LEU A 212 -6.30 6.01 -18.91
C LEU A 212 -5.47 5.30 -20.00
N PRO A 213 -4.12 5.47 -20.01
CA PRO A 213 -3.30 5.03 -21.14
C PRO A 213 -3.34 3.51 -21.39
N LEU A 214 -3.51 3.16 -22.68
CA LEU A 214 -3.59 1.80 -23.26
C LEU A 214 -2.38 0.88 -23.00
N ARG A 215 -1.26 1.40 -22.48
CA ARG A 215 0.05 0.72 -22.48
C ARG A 215 0.08 -0.59 -21.66
N LEU A 216 -0.92 -0.81 -20.81
CA LEU A 216 -1.08 -2.01 -19.99
C LEU A 216 -1.98 -3.10 -20.61
N ARG A 217 -2.68 -2.85 -21.72
CA ARG A 217 -3.53 -3.89 -22.36
C ARG A 217 -2.69 -5.01 -23.00
N ASN A 218 -1.46 -4.70 -23.43
CA ASN A 218 -0.63 -5.62 -24.22
C ASN A 218 0.24 -6.60 -23.41
N SER A 219 0.44 -6.40 -22.10
CA SER A 219 1.20 -7.32 -21.26
C SER A 219 0.43 -8.62 -20.96
N MET A 220 -0.91 -8.55 -20.94
CA MET A 220 -1.83 -9.66 -20.59
C MET A 220 -1.86 -10.81 -21.60
N SER A 221 -1.73 -10.53 -22.90
CA SER A 221 -1.79 -11.57 -23.95
C SER A 221 -0.61 -12.53 -23.88
N GLN A 222 0.54 -12.07 -23.37
CA GLN A 222 1.74 -12.88 -23.18
C GLN A 222 1.68 -13.75 -21.93
N ILE A 223 0.81 -13.44 -20.95
CA ILE A 223 0.77 -14.11 -19.65
C ILE A 223 -0.39 -15.11 -19.56
N THR A 224 -1.55 -14.78 -20.13
CA THR A 224 -2.78 -15.59 -20.01
C THR A 224 -3.03 -16.51 -21.20
N GLY A 225 -2.28 -16.34 -22.30
CA GLY A 225 -2.51 -17.05 -23.57
C GLY A 225 -3.86 -16.75 -24.23
N LYS A 226 -4.60 -15.75 -23.72
CA LYS A 226 -5.90 -15.32 -24.26
C LYS A 226 -5.77 -13.95 -24.90
N SER A 227 -6.39 -13.78 -26.06
CA SER A 227 -6.53 -12.48 -26.72
C SER A 227 -7.29 -11.54 -25.79
N THR A 228 -6.72 -10.36 -25.52
CA THR A 228 -7.43 -9.26 -24.86
C THR A 228 -8.02 -8.35 -25.93
N ASP A 229 -9.10 -8.82 -26.56
CA ASP A 229 -9.97 -7.96 -27.37
C ASP A 229 -11.10 -7.44 -26.47
N TYR A 230 -10.83 -6.34 -25.78
CA TYR A 230 -11.80 -5.45 -25.14
C TYR A 230 -11.39 -3.98 -25.35
#